data_AF-A0A7R8WWQ7-F1
#
_entry.id   AF-A0A7R8WWQ7-F1
#
_cell.length_a   1.000
_cell.length_b   1.000
_cell.length_c   1.000
_cell.angle_alpha   90.00
_cell.angle_beta   90.00
_cell.angle_gamma   90.00
#
_symmetry.space_group_name_H-M   'P 1'
#
loop_
_entity.id
_entity.type
_entity.pdbx_description
1 polymer ?
#
loop_
_entity_poly.entity_id
_entity_poly.type
_entity_poly.pdbx_seq_one_letter_code
_entity_poly.pdbx_strand_id
1 'polypeptide(L)'
;MGKNDRTTAKDIGIVLQEVVRHRGWLARLEQCSFFDRWEQVAGEEVASCSKPLKVVKDVLWVEVKNSAWMQQLQYDKIRLVEAVNATLRNSRVKDIRFTLVQDEKAGHGEKKVRRRYTPPQPDELARFEAQVSWIEDEASRKALVRFWYMCKSLRGQERNDPSPGPGQRMGEPGNTPLVQIRRLNRIPGVKIYGKIEAMNPGGSVKERIALSMIEAGEKSGELTRGKRVLEATSGNTGIGLAMVCAAKRYRCVLVMPESASVERRQIMQAYGAELLLTPAERGTDGAIEKSYALVRQFPNRYFLTDQYNNEANWQAHYFATAPEIWRQTEGQVSHVVATLGTSGTIMGLCAWFQKHQPHVKIIAVEPPLGHGIQGLKNMKESYRPGIFDKSVPDAIVTVDDEQAFETARQLAKAEGLLVGMSSGAALAATLDYAKNLESGF
;
A
#
# COMPACT_ATOMS: atom_id res chain seq x y z
N MET A 1 30.53 -30.48 31.18
CA MET A 1 29.06 -30.24 31.09
C MET A 1 28.87 -28.72 31.05
N GLY A 2 28.17 -28.08 30.12
CA GLY A 2 27.20 -28.56 29.14
C GLY A 2 27.25 -27.76 27.82
N LYS A 3 26.75 -28.42 26.77
CA LYS A 3 26.57 -27.92 25.41
C LYS A 3 25.18 -27.32 25.23
N ASN A 4 25.11 -26.37 24.29
CA ASN A 4 23.99 -25.96 23.43
C ASN A 4 22.70 -25.42 24.08
N ASP A 5 22.40 -24.15 23.79
CA ASP A 5 21.49 -23.84 22.67
C ASP A 5 21.68 -22.38 22.19
N ARG A 6 22.58 -22.19 21.23
CA ARG A 6 22.66 -20.97 20.40
C ARG A 6 22.06 -21.33 19.05
N THR A 7 20.74 -21.28 18.95
CA THR A 7 20.09 -21.42 17.64
C THR A 7 18.97 -20.41 17.49
N THR A 8 19.06 -19.62 16.42
CA THR A 8 18.04 -18.74 15.81
C THR A 8 17.94 -17.26 16.22
N ALA A 9 19.06 -16.59 16.42
CA ALA A 9 19.20 -15.27 15.79
C ALA A 9 19.80 -15.53 14.40
N LYS A 10 18.96 -15.63 13.35
CA LYS A 10 19.52 -15.55 12.00
C LYS A 10 20.23 -14.21 11.94
N ASP A 11 21.55 -14.26 11.75
CA ASP A 11 22.39 -13.09 11.55
C ASP A 11 21.67 -12.12 10.61
N ILE A 12 21.49 -10.86 11.03
CA ILE A 12 20.75 -9.86 10.23
C ILE A 12 21.33 -9.78 8.82
N GLY A 13 22.64 -10.03 8.66
CA GLY A 13 23.28 -10.14 7.36
C GLY A 13 22.72 -11.28 6.51
N ILE A 14 22.43 -12.44 7.11
CA ILE A 14 21.80 -13.60 6.44
C ILE A 14 20.35 -13.28 6.10
N VAL A 15 19.59 -12.66 7.00
CA VAL A 15 18.19 -12.28 6.75
C VAL A 15 18.09 -11.23 5.64
N LEU A 16 18.96 -10.22 5.65
CA LEU A 16 19.03 -9.22 4.60
C LEU A 16 19.50 -9.83 3.28
N GLN A 17 20.49 -10.73 3.28
CA GLN A 17 20.89 -11.45 2.07
C GLN A 17 19.76 -12.33 1.52
N GLU A 18 19.01 -13.04 2.38
CA GLU A 18 17.85 -13.84 1.97
C GLU A 18 16.75 -12.95 1.39
N VAL A 19 16.43 -11.81 2.01
CA VAL A 19 15.44 -10.85 1.51
C VAL A 19 15.87 -10.25 0.17
N VAL A 20 17.14 -9.84 0.04
CA VAL A 20 17.69 -9.26 -1.19
C VAL A 20 17.75 -10.31 -2.32
N ARG A 21 18.03 -11.58 -2.01
CA ARG A 21 18.03 -12.70 -2.95
C ARG A 21 16.60 -13.06 -3.38
N HIS A 22 15.67 -13.24 -2.43
CA HIS A 22 14.27 -13.63 -2.71
C HIS A 22 13.47 -12.58 -3.48
N ARG A 23 13.79 -11.29 -3.32
CA ARG A 23 13.14 -10.18 -4.04
C ARG A 23 13.78 -9.88 -5.40
N GLY A 24 14.85 -10.60 -5.80
CA GLY A 24 15.61 -10.33 -7.02
C GLY A 24 16.34 -8.98 -7.01
N TRP A 25 16.54 -8.40 -5.83
CA TRP A 25 17.15 -7.08 -5.66
C TRP A 25 18.67 -7.13 -5.77
N LEU A 26 19.28 -8.28 -5.49
CA LEU A 26 20.71 -8.53 -5.68
C LEU A 26 21.12 -8.30 -7.14
N ALA A 27 20.36 -8.86 -8.09
CA ALA A 27 20.58 -8.64 -9.51
C ALA A 27 20.39 -7.17 -9.92
N ARG A 28 19.41 -6.46 -9.34
CA ARG A 28 19.16 -5.04 -9.65
C ARG A 28 20.21 -4.08 -9.06
N LEU A 29 20.69 -4.37 -7.85
CA LEU A 29 21.75 -3.61 -7.18
C LEU A 29 23.09 -3.82 -7.89
N GLU A 30 23.38 -5.06 -8.29
CA GLU A 30 24.57 -5.39 -9.07
C GLU A 30 24.55 -4.72 -10.45
N GLN A 31 23.40 -4.72 -11.14
CA GLN A 31 23.21 -4.02 -12.41
C GLN A 31 23.43 -2.50 -12.36
N CYS A 32 23.46 -1.90 -11.17
CA CYS A 32 23.77 -0.47 -11.00
C CYS A 32 25.17 -0.24 -10.38
N SER A 33 25.86 -1.30 -9.96
CA SER A 33 27.11 -1.21 -9.19
C SER A 33 28.35 -0.77 -9.99
N PHE A 34 28.24 -0.75 -11.32
CA PHE A 34 29.29 -0.24 -12.22
C PHE A 34 29.08 1.23 -12.60
N PHE A 35 27.97 1.86 -12.20
CA PHE A 35 27.67 3.24 -12.60
C PHE A 35 28.70 4.22 -12.04
N ASP A 36 29.09 4.01 -10.78
CA ASP A 36 30.10 4.83 -10.10
C ASP A 36 31.54 4.50 -10.57
N ARG A 37 31.71 3.46 -11.39
CA ARG A 37 32.99 3.01 -11.96
C ARG A 37 32.95 3.00 -13.48
N TRP A 38 32.06 3.79 -14.09
CA TRP A 38 31.83 3.77 -15.54
C TRP A 38 33.10 4.03 -16.35
N GLU A 39 33.96 4.91 -15.88
CA GLU A 39 35.26 5.21 -16.49
C GLU A 39 36.19 4.00 -16.55
N GLN A 40 36.23 3.19 -15.48
CA GLN A 40 37.03 1.97 -15.43
C GLN A 40 36.45 0.87 -16.34
N VAL A 41 35.14 0.91 -16.62
CA VAL A 41 34.43 -0.10 -17.41
C VAL A 41 34.41 0.25 -18.89
N ALA A 42 34.11 1.50 -19.23
CA ALA A 42 33.96 1.95 -20.61
C ALA A 42 35.27 2.48 -21.21
N GLY A 43 36.23 2.87 -20.35
CA GLY A 43 37.45 3.59 -20.70
C GLY A 43 37.27 5.11 -20.57
N GLU A 44 38.37 5.80 -20.30
CA GLU A 44 38.41 7.26 -20.06
C GLU A 44 37.76 8.06 -21.20
N GLU A 45 38.09 7.72 -22.44
CA GLU A 45 37.56 8.40 -23.63
C GLU A 45 36.03 8.27 -23.73
N VAL A 46 35.48 7.07 -23.51
CA VAL A 46 34.04 6.81 -23.57
C VAL A 46 33.32 7.44 -22.38
N ALA A 47 33.90 7.41 -21.18
CA ALA A 47 33.28 8.01 -19.99
C ALA A 47 33.33 9.55 -20.01
N SER A 48 34.31 10.15 -20.70
CA SER A 48 34.36 11.60 -20.89
C SER A 48 33.19 12.15 -21.71
N CYS A 49 32.58 11.31 -22.56
CA CYS A 49 31.51 11.66 -23.48
C CYS A 49 30.19 10.92 -23.23
N SER A 50 30.15 10.02 -22.24
CA SER A 50 28.96 9.21 -21.94
C SER A 50 28.76 8.89 -20.47
N LYS A 51 27.51 8.64 -20.07
CA LYS A 51 27.14 8.30 -18.68
C LYS A 51 26.03 7.26 -18.62
N PRO A 52 26.14 6.20 -17.80
CA PRO A 52 25.08 5.23 -17.63
C PRO A 52 23.91 5.86 -16.85
N LEU A 53 22.70 5.64 -17.34
CA LEU A 53 21.46 6.22 -16.79
C LEU A 53 20.65 5.21 -15.98
N LYS A 54 20.45 4.00 -16.51
CA LYS A 54 19.62 2.95 -15.90
C LYS A 54 19.78 1.62 -16.64
N VAL A 55 19.50 0.51 -15.95
CA VAL A 55 19.28 -0.80 -16.56
C VAL A 55 17.80 -1.18 -16.44
N VAL A 56 17.16 -1.53 -17.56
CA VAL A 56 15.76 -1.95 -17.59
C VAL A 56 15.63 -3.19 -18.47
N LYS A 57 15.13 -4.31 -17.91
CA LYS A 57 14.97 -5.59 -18.61
C LYS A 57 16.25 -6.01 -19.36
N ASP A 58 17.38 -6.01 -18.67
CA ASP A 58 18.72 -6.34 -19.19
C ASP A 58 19.26 -5.36 -20.25
N VAL A 59 18.64 -4.20 -20.47
CA VAL A 59 19.13 -3.17 -21.40
C VAL A 59 19.69 -1.99 -20.61
N LEU A 60 20.97 -1.69 -20.81
CA LEU A 60 21.63 -0.51 -20.23
C LEU A 60 21.38 0.71 -21.12
N TRP A 61 20.89 1.79 -20.51
CA TRP A 61 20.72 3.08 -21.16
C TRP A 61 21.89 3.99 -20.82
N VAL A 62 22.52 4.57 -21.83
CA VAL A 62 23.70 5.43 -21.70
C VAL A 62 23.40 6.77 -22.37
N GLU A 63 23.59 7.86 -21.63
CA GLU A 63 23.57 9.21 -22.15
C GLU A 63 24.89 9.52 -22.86
N VAL A 64 24.85 10.24 -23.98
CA VAL A 64 26.01 10.54 -24.82
C VAL A 64 25.97 12.01 -25.23
N LYS A 65 27.13 12.67 -25.19
CA LYS A 65 27.28 14.11 -25.34
C LYS A 65 26.77 14.66 -26.68
N ASN A 66 26.98 13.96 -27.79
CA ASN A 66 26.54 14.39 -29.13
C ASN A 66 26.32 13.21 -30.09
N SER A 67 25.75 13.51 -31.27
CA SER A 67 25.36 12.51 -32.28
C SER A 67 26.53 11.78 -32.90
N ALA A 68 27.70 12.43 -33.04
CA ALA A 68 28.91 11.79 -33.56
C ALA A 68 29.39 10.67 -32.62
N TRP A 69 29.49 10.96 -31.31
CA TRP A 69 29.80 9.96 -30.30
C TRP A 69 28.73 8.87 -30.23
N MET A 70 27.45 9.21 -30.39
CA MET A 70 26.38 8.21 -30.42
C MET A 70 26.58 7.21 -31.57
N GLN A 71 26.91 7.67 -32.77
CA GLN A 71 27.17 6.77 -33.90
C GLN A 71 28.40 5.89 -33.65
N GLN A 72 29.49 6.46 -33.16
CA GLN A 72 30.71 5.72 -32.84
C GLN A 72 30.47 4.64 -31.77
N LEU A 73 29.75 4.97 -30.69
CA LEU A 73 29.44 4.04 -29.61
C LEU A 73 28.45 2.94 -30.03
N GLN A 74 27.64 3.14 -31.08
CA GLN A 74 26.81 2.07 -31.64
C GLN A 74 27.67 0.97 -32.28
N TYR A 75 28.83 1.30 -32.87
CA TYR A 75 29.77 0.31 -33.39
C TYR A 75 30.57 -0.38 -32.27
N ASP A 76 30.85 0.33 -31.17
CA ASP A 76 31.57 -0.19 -30.00
C ASP A 76 30.66 -0.90 -28.97
N LYS A 77 29.38 -1.04 -29.31
CA LYS A 77 28.33 -1.51 -28.44
C LYS A 77 28.55 -2.92 -27.90
N ILE A 78 29.09 -3.82 -28.72
CA ILE A 78 29.37 -5.22 -28.34
C ILE A 78 30.46 -5.26 -27.25
N ARG A 79 31.58 -4.56 -27.48
CA ARG A 79 32.68 -4.45 -26.51
C ARG A 79 32.21 -3.86 -25.18
N LEU A 80 31.38 -2.82 -25.22
CA LEU A 80 30.84 -2.20 -24.01
C LEU A 80 29.89 -3.13 -23.24
N VAL A 81 29.06 -3.91 -23.93
CA VAL A 81 28.22 -4.94 -23.28
C VAL A 81 29.10 -5.99 -22.60
N GLU A 82 30.18 -6.42 -23.24
CA GLU A 82 31.13 -7.38 -22.68
C GLU A 82 31.87 -6.81 -21.45
N ALA A 83 32.38 -5.58 -21.55
CA ALA A 83 33.05 -4.90 -20.45
C ALA A 83 32.13 -4.71 -19.24
N VAL A 84 30.88 -4.29 -19.47
CA VAL A 84 29.88 -4.20 -18.40
C VAL A 84 29.62 -5.56 -17.77
N ASN A 85 29.41 -6.59 -18.59
CA ASN A 85 29.15 -7.93 -18.09
C ASN A 85 30.33 -8.55 -17.33
N ALA A 86 31.58 -8.19 -17.68
CA ALA A 86 32.75 -8.63 -16.92
C ALA A 86 32.75 -8.11 -15.47
N THR A 87 31.99 -7.05 -15.17
CA THR A 87 31.83 -6.52 -13.81
C THR A 87 30.64 -7.11 -13.04
N LEU A 88 29.75 -7.85 -13.71
CA LEU A 88 28.53 -8.42 -13.13
C LEU A 88 28.75 -9.91 -12.84
N ARG A 89 28.39 -10.39 -11.64
CA ARG A 89 28.57 -11.79 -11.24
C ARG A 89 27.28 -12.60 -11.27
N ASN A 90 26.13 -11.98 -10.99
CA ASN A 90 24.83 -12.66 -10.85
C ASN A 90 23.76 -12.14 -11.81
N SER A 91 24.15 -11.28 -12.76
CA SER A 91 23.25 -10.63 -13.72
C SER A 91 23.96 -10.34 -15.03
N ARG A 92 23.19 -10.05 -16.09
CA ARG A 92 23.75 -9.75 -17.41
C ARG A 92 22.99 -8.62 -18.09
N VAL A 93 23.71 -7.75 -18.77
CA VAL A 93 23.20 -6.79 -19.74
C VAL A 93 23.26 -7.43 -21.13
N LYS A 94 22.12 -7.47 -21.82
CA LYS A 94 21.98 -8.03 -23.17
C LYS A 94 22.18 -6.99 -24.26
N ASP A 95 21.94 -5.71 -23.94
CA ASP A 95 21.95 -4.65 -24.95
C ASP A 95 22.27 -3.28 -24.32
N ILE A 96 22.82 -2.35 -25.12
CA ILE A 96 23.03 -0.95 -24.73
C ILE A 96 22.26 -0.01 -25.67
N ARG A 97 21.59 1.00 -25.11
CA ARG A 97 20.91 2.05 -25.86
C ARG A 97 21.47 3.41 -25.50
N PHE A 98 21.88 4.15 -26.54
CA PHE A 98 22.44 5.49 -26.40
C PHE A 98 21.35 6.56 -26.56
N THR A 99 21.43 7.64 -25.80
CA THR A 99 20.53 8.81 -25.90
C THR A 99 21.33 10.11 -25.80
N LEU A 100 20.92 11.18 -26.50
CA LEU A 100 21.65 12.45 -26.50
C LEU A 100 21.36 13.26 -25.24
N VAL A 101 22.38 13.98 -24.75
CA VAL A 101 22.21 15.06 -23.77
C VAL A 101 21.24 16.09 -24.35
N GLN A 102 20.13 16.37 -23.66
CA GLN A 102 19.18 17.38 -24.11
C GLN A 102 19.61 18.77 -23.64
N ASP A 103 19.85 19.68 -24.59
CA ASP A 103 20.05 21.10 -24.31
C ASP A 103 18.74 21.74 -23.78
N GLU A 104 18.82 22.39 -22.62
CA GLU A 104 17.75 23.21 -22.07
C GLU A 104 17.61 24.52 -22.87
N LYS A 105 16.86 24.52 -23.98
CA LYS A 105 16.11 25.68 -24.55
C LYS A 105 15.41 25.34 -25.89
N ALA A 106 14.10 25.08 -25.84
CA ALA A 106 13.08 25.46 -26.84
C ALA A 106 11.72 24.87 -26.40
N GLY A 107 10.66 25.68 -26.47
CA GLY A 107 9.39 25.43 -25.77
C GLY A 107 8.35 24.54 -26.48
N HIS A 108 7.29 24.29 -25.70
CA HIS A 108 5.95 23.77 -26.04
C HIS A 108 5.81 22.28 -26.38
N GLY A 109 5.55 21.51 -25.33
CA GLY A 109 5.06 20.12 -25.35
C GLY A 109 5.04 19.58 -23.91
N GLU A 110 3.90 19.08 -23.46
CA GLU A 110 3.59 18.66 -22.08
C GLU A 110 4.78 18.05 -21.30
N LYS A 111 5.16 18.69 -20.20
CA LYS A 111 6.25 18.26 -19.33
C LYS A 111 5.91 16.93 -18.65
N LYS A 112 6.43 15.81 -19.19
CA LYS A 112 6.71 14.60 -18.41
C LYS A 112 7.64 14.97 -17.27
N VAL A 113 7.15 14.95 -16.04
CA VAL A 113 8.01 15.22 -14.87
C VAL A 113 9.03 14.09 -14.74
N ARG A 114 10.29 14.39 -15.09
CA ARG A 114 11.46 13.57 -14.78
C ARG A 114 11.64 13.54 -13.26
N ARG A 115 11.70 12.35 -12.65
CA ARG A 115 12.20 12.17 -11.28
C ARG A 115 13.72 12.44 -11.31
N ARG A 116 14.18 13.59 -10.81
CA ARG A 116 15.61 13.86 -10.61
C ARG A 116 16.03 13.32 -9.24
N TYR A 117 17.13 12.57 -9.23
CA TYR A 117 17.83 12.09 -8.04
C TYR A 117 18.69 13.24 -7.50
N THR A 118 18.55 13.60 -6.23
CA THR A 118 19.37 14.63 -5.59
C THR A 118 20.04 14.03 -4.36
N PRO A 119 21.37 13.79 -4.35
CA PRO A 119 22.03 13.18 -3.20
C PRO A 119 21.86 14.02 -1.91
N PRO A 120 21.84 13.40 -0.71
CA PRO A 120 21.72 14.09 0.57
C PRO A 120 22.98 14.90 0.85
N GLN A 121 22.87 15.95 1.67
CA GLN A 121 24.03 16.78 2.00
C GLN A 121 25.04 16.00 2.86
N PRO A 122 26.36 16.21 2.69
CA PRO A 122 27.39 15.50 3.45
C PRO A 122 27.18 15.58 4.98
N ASP A 123 26.71 16.72 5.48
CA ASP A 123 26.47 16.95 6.91
C ASP A 123 25.29 16.10 7.44
N GLU A 124 24.28 15.84 6.61
CA GLU A 124 23.16 14.97 6.97
C GLU A 124 23.58 13.51 7.04
N LEU A 125 24.43 13.08 6.09
CA LEU A 125 24.99 11.74 6.08
C LEU A 125 25.86 11.50 7.32
N ALA A 126 26.76 12.42 7.65
CA ALA A 126 27.60 12.33 8.84
C ALA A 126 26.78 12.25 10.14
N ARG A 127 25.69 13.02 10.25
CA ARG A 127 24.76 12.93 11.39
C ARG A 127 24.08 11.57 11.50
N PHE A 128 23.62 11.01 10.38
CA PHE A 128 22.97 9.70 10.39
C PHE A 128 23.96 8.59 10.70
N GLU A 129 25.16 8.64 10.15
CA GLU A 129 26.25 7.70 10.46
C GLU A 129 26.60 7.71 11.96
N ALA A 130 26.63 8.90 12.58
CA ALA A 130 26.80 9.02 14.03
C ALA A 130 25.64 8.38 14.82
N GLN A 131 24.40 8.51 14.36
CA GLN A 131 23.22 7.91 15.01
C GLN A 131 23.19 6.38 14.95
N VAL A 132 23.83 5.77 13.95
CA VAL A 132 23.89 4.31 13.77
C VAL A 132 25.24 3.70 14.18
N SER A 133 26.11 4.53 14.78
CA SER A 133 27.45 4.14 15.21
C SER A 133 27.46 3.02 16.26
N TRP A 134 26.41 2.90 17.07
CA TRP A 134 26.22 1.87 18.10
C TRP A 134 26.00 0.46 17.53
N ILE A 135 25.79 0.33 16.22
CA ILE A 135 25.68 -0.97 15.56
C ILE A 135 27.10 -1.53 15.36
N GLU A 136 27.45 -2.56 16.14
CA GLU A 136 28.78 -3.18 16.14
C GLU A 136 29.11 -3.90 14.83
N ASP A 137 28.10 -4.52 14.19
CA ASP A 137 28.28 -5.18 12.89
C ASP A 137 28.40 -4.15 11.76
N GLU A 138 29.62 -4.02 11.25
CA GLU A 138 29.98 -3.02 10.24
C GLU A 138 29.20 -3.19 8.93
N ALA A 139 28.91 -4.43 8.54
CA ALA A 139 28.18 -4.74 7.31
C ALA A 139 26.72 -4.26 7.38
N SER A 140 26.04 -4.55 8.49
CA SER A 140 24.67 -4.11 8.76
C SER A 140 24.57 -2.59 8.90
N ARG A 141 25.55 -1.98 9.57
CA ARG A 141 25.64 -0.52 9.70
C ARG A 141 25.77 0.15 8.33
N LYS A 142 26.68 -0.33 7.48
CA LYS A 142 26.85 0.20 6.10
C LYS A 142 25.60 -0.02 5.23
N ALA A 143 24.91 -1.15 5.39
CA ALA A 143 23.66 -1.42 4.67
C ALA A 143 22.54 -0.44 5.06
N LEU A 144 22.43 -0.12 6.36
CA LEU A 144 21.44 0.82 6.88
C LEU A 144 21.71 2.26 6.42
N VAL A 145 22.97 2.68 6.38
CA VAL A 145 23.40 3.99 5.85
C VAL A 145 23.06 4.11 4.36
N ARG A 146 23.35 3.08 3.56
CA ARG A 146 22.99 3.05 2.12
C ARG A 146 21.49 3.13 1.89
N PHE A 147 20.71 2.41 2.70
CA PHE A 147 19.26 2.44 2.62
C PHE A 147 18.69 3.83 2.93
N TRP A 148 19.15 4.44 4.02
CA TRP A 148 18.77 5.80 4.40
C TRP A 148 19.15 6.83 3.33
N TYR A 149 20.36 6.74 2.79
CA TYR A 149 20.86 7.61 1.72
C TYR A 149 19.95 7.55 0.49
N MET A 150 19.59 6.35 0.04
CA MET A 150 18.66 6.14 -1.07
C MET A 150 17.27 6.76 -0.80
N CYS A 151 16.72 6.58 0.41
CA CYS A 151 15.43 7.16 0.77
C CYS A 151 15.46 8.69 0.74
N LYS A 152 16.55 9.31 1.18
CA LYS A 152 16.75 10.77 1.14
C LYS A 152 16.94 11.28 -0.28
N SER A 153 17.71 10.58 -1.11
CA SER A 153 17.95 10.99 -2.50
C SER A 153 16.72 10.98 -3.40
N LEU A 154 15.68 10.24 -2.99
CA LEU A 154 14.39 10.16 -3.67
C LEU A 154 13.40 11.25 -3.24
N ARG A 155 13.70 12.06 -2.20
CA ARG A 155 12.83 13.12 -1.67
C ARG A 155 13.07 14.51 -2.29
N GLY A 156 13.99 14.66 -3.23
CA GLY A 156 14.36 15.95 -3.85
C GLY A 156 13.32 16.64 -4.76
N GLN A 157 12.03 16.32 -4.64
CA GLN A 157 10.95 17.07 -5.29
C GLN A 157 9.89 17.42 -4.25
N GLU A 158 10.09 18.52 -3.53
CA GLU A 158 8.95 19.33 -3.09
C GLU A 158 8.28 19.86 -4.37
N ARG A 159 7.26 19.13 -4.84
CA ARG A 159 6.22 19.76 -5.64
C ARG A 159 5.33 20.53 -4.68
N ASN A 160 4.90 21.72 -5.10
CA ASN A 160 3.74 22.45 -4.59
C ASN A 160 2.45 21.63 -4.77
N ASP A 161 2.38 20.43 -4.17
CA ASP A 161 1.11 19.85 -3.74
C ASP A 161 0.72 20.62 -2.47
N PRO A 162 -0.57 20.96 -2.26
CA PRO A 162 -0.96 21.62 -1.04
C PRO A 162 -0.49 20.72 0.10
N SER A 163 0.33 21.30 0.98
CA SER A 163 0.79 20.67 2.20
C SER A 163 -0.39 19.92 2.82
N PRO A 164 -0.19 18.73 3.44
CA PRO A 164 -1.21 18.20 4.32
C PRO A 164 -1.61 19.37 5.22
N GLY A 165 -2.90 19.72 5.19
CA GLY A 165 -3.40 20.87 5.94
C GLY A 165 -2.83 20.82 7.36
N PRO A 166 -2.57 21.98 7.99
CA PRO A 166 -1.86 22.05 9.26
C PRO A 166 -2.51 21.08 10.26
N GLY A 167 -1.86 19.94 10.52
CA GLY A 167 -2.45 18.89 11.34
C GLY A 167 -1.97 17.44 11.09
N GLN A 168 -1.69 17.01 9.85
CA GLN A 168 -1.45 15.57 9.62
C GLN A 168 0.00 15.16 9.90
N ARG A 169 0.22 14.23 10.84
CA ARG A 169 1.53 13.62 11.10
C ARG A 169 1.83 12.52 10.09
N MET A 170 3.10 12.35 9.72
CA MET A 170 3.56 11.24 8.88
C MET A 170 3.15 9.90 9.51
N GLY A 171 2.28 9.13 8.85
CA GLY A 171 1.77 7.85 9.36
C GLY A 171 0.30 7.84 9.82
N GLU A 172 -0.43 8.95 9.71
CA GLU A 172 -1.87 8.97 9.99
C GLU A 172 -2.69 8.40 8.81
N PRO A 173 -3.70 7.53 9.07
CA PRO A 173 -4.58 6.98 8.02
C PRO A 173 -5.34 8.08 7.27
N GLY A 174 -5.48 7.92 5.96
CA GLY A 174 -6.28 8.81 5.11
C GLY A 174 -5.47 9.60 4.08
N ASN A 175 -6.16 10.55 3.42
CA ASN A 175 -5.64 11.31 2.28
C ASN A 175 -5.02 10.41 1.19
N THR A 176 -5.63 9.24 0.98
CA THR A 176 -5.18 8.25 0.00
C THR A 176 -5.41 8.78 -1.42
N PRO A 177 -4.58 8.40 -2.40
CA PRO A 177 -4.69 8.96 -3.74
C PRO A 177 -5.90 8.42 -4.49
N LEU A 178 -6.36 9.24 -5.43
CA LEU A 178 -7.35 8.87 -6.42
C LEU A 178 -6.62 8.63 -7.76
N VAL A 179 -6.73 7.42 -8.31
CA VAL A 179 -5.99 7.01 -9.52
C VAL A 179 -6.97 6.67 -10.64
N GLN A 180 -6.83 7.34 -11.78
CA GLN A 180 -7.71 7.08 -12.93
C GLN A 180 -7.49 5.68 -13.51
N ILE A 181 -8.58 4.94 -13.72
CA ILE A 181 -8.59 3.66 -14.44
C ILE A 181 -8.74 3.98 -15.93
N ARG A 182 -7.73 3.66 -16.73
CA ARG A 182 -7.64 4.11 -18.14
C ARG A 182 -7.78 2.99 -19.15
N ARG A 183 -7.12 1.86 -18.92
CA ARG A 183 -7.07 0.75 -19.88
C ARG A 183 -8.27 -0.18 -19.75
N LEU A 184 -8.79 -0.35 -18.54
CA LEU A 184 -9.96 -1.19 -18.29
C LEU A 184 -11.26 -0.44 -18.53
N ASN A 185 -11.26 0.88 -18.40
CA ASN A 185 -12.41 1.70 -18.76
C ASN A 185 -12.52 1.86 -20.29
N ARG A 186 -13.58 1.30 -20.88
CA ARG A 186 -13.89 1.39 -22.32
C ARG A 186 -15.18 2.14 -22.60
N ILE A 187 -15.76 2.78 -21.59
CA ILE A 187 -17.08 3.39 -21.65
C ILE A 187 -16.91 4.86 -22.04
N PRO A 188 -17.38 5.28 -23.23
CA PRO A 188 -17.33 6.68 -23.64
C PRO A 188 -18.08 7.58 -22.65
N GLY A 189 -17.60 8.81 -22.44
CA GLY A 189 -18.27 9.77 -21.57
C GLY A 189 -18.15 9.51 -20.05
N VAL A 190 -17.65 8.35 -19.64
CA VAL A 190 -17.47 8.00 -18.22
C VAL A 190 -15.99 8.01 -17.85
N LYS A 191 -15.62 8.72 -16.78
CA LYS A 191 -14.32 8.61 -16.13
C LYS A 191 -14.45 7.70 -14.91
N ILE A 192 -13.50 6.79 -14.72
CA ILE A 192 -13.48 5.89 -13.56
C ILE A 192 -12.17 6.12 -12.81
N TYR A 193 -12.27 6.22 -11.49
CA TYR A 193 -11.13 6.38 -10.60
C TYR A 193 -11.17 5.36 -9.46
N GLY A 194 -10.02 4.82 -9.10
CA GLY A 194 -9.82 4.02 -7.89
C GLY A 194 -9.33 4.88 -6.74
N LYS A 195 -10.05 4.90 -5.62
CA LYS A 195 -9.59 5.46 -4.34
C LYS A 195 -8.68 4.43 -3.66
N ILE A 196 -7.36 4.67 -3.64
CA ILE A 196 -6.36 3.65 -3.32
C ILE A 196 -6.13 3.55 -1.80
N GLU A 197 -7.10 2.96 -1.10
CA GLU A 197 -7.02 2.71 0.34
C GLU A 197 -5.92 1.72 0.76
N ALA A 198 -5.34 0.99 -0.20
CA ALA A 198 -4.15 0.16 0.03
C ALA A 198 -2.88 0.98 0.35
N MET A 199 -2.92 2.30 0.15
CA MET A 199 -1.82 3.20 0.49
C MET A 199 -1.89 3.77 1.91
N ASN A 200 -2.88 3.35 2.72
CA ASN A 200 -2.78 3.57 4.16
C ASN A 200 -1.58 2.78 4.74
N PRO A 201 -1.03 3.20 5.90
CA PRO A 201 0.20 2.61 6.45
C PRO A 201 0.14 1.10 6.72
N GLY A 202 -1.04 0.56 7.09
CA GLY A 202 -1.26 -0.87 7.29
C GLY A 202 -1.69 -1.62 6.03
N GLY A 203 -1.78 -0.93 4.89
CA GLY A 203 -2.12 -1.50 3.58
C GLY A 203 -3.62 -1.61 3.29
N SER A 204 -4.52 -0.95 4.03
CA SER A 204 -5.96 -1.09 3.78
C SER A 204 -6.84 0.07 4.24
N VAL A 205 -8.13 0.00 3.93
CA VAL A 205 -9.14 0.96 4.41
C VAL A 205 -9.39 0.88 5.93
N LYS A 206 -9.05 -0.26 6.56
CA LYS A 206 -9.46 -0.57 7.94
C LYS A 206 -8.71 0.24 9.00
N GLU A 207 -7.59 0.85 8.64
CA GLU A 207 -6.84 1.75 9.50
C GLU A 207 -7.65 2.98 9.88
N ARG A 208 -8.53 3.46 8.99
CA ARG A 208 -9.47 4.56 9.28
C ARG A 208 -10.40 4.20 10.42
N ILE A 209 -11.05 3.05 10.32
CA ILE A 209 -12.02 2.61 11.33
C ILE A 209 -11.33 2.21 12.63
N ALA A 210 -10.12 1.62 12.55
CA ALA A 210 -9.33 1.27 13.72
C ALA A 210 -8.97 2.52 14.53
N LEU A 211 -8.50 3.59 13.87
CA LEU A 211 -8.20 4.85 14.55
C LEU A 211 -9.49 5.47 15.12
N SER A 212 -10.55 5.55 14.31
CA SER A 212 -11.82 6.15 14.71
C SER A 212 -12.46 5.46 15.92
N MET A 213 -12.52 4.12 15.94
CA MET A 213 -13.08 3.36 17.07
C MET A 213 -12.26 3.51 18.35
N ILE A 214 -10.93 3.58 18.24
CA ILE A 214 -10.06 3.83 19.39
C ILE A 214 -10.27 5.24 19.93
N GLU A 215 -10.29 6.25 19.08
CA GLU A 215 -10.49 7.65 19.49
C GLU A 215 -11.89 7.89 20.05
N ALA A 216 -12.92 7.23 19.51
CA ALA A 216 -14.26 7.26 20.07
C ALA A 216 -14.29 6.66 21.49
N GLY A 217 -13.64 5.51 21.70
CA GLY A 217 -13.51 4.90 23.02
C GLY A 217 -12.73 5.77 24.00
N GLU A 218 -11.66 6.44 23.54
CA GLU A 218 -10.91 7.41 24.35
C GLU A 218 -11.79 8.59 24.76
N LYS A 219 -12.55 9.14 23.81
CA LYS A 219 -13.40 10.31 24.01
C LYS A 219 -14.59 10.01 24.94
N SER A 220 -15.20 8.83 24.84
CA SER A 220 -16.30 8.44 25.73
C SER A 220 -15.83 8.03 27.13
N GLY A 221 -14.54 7.73 27.30
CA GLY A 221 -13.98 7.18 28.54
C GLY A 221 -14.16 5.67 28.68
N GLU A 222 -14.80 5.01 27.71
CA GLU A 222 -14.96 3.55 27.70
C GLU A 222 -13.63 2.81 27.52
N LEU A 223 -12.69 3.39 26.77
CA LEU A 223 -11.31 2.94 26.65
C LEU A 223 -10.40 3.77 27.55
N THR A 224 -9.89 3.13 28.60
CA THR A 224 -8.89 3.71 29.51
C THR A 224 -7.55 2.98 29.36
N ARG A 225 -6.47 3.55 29.91
CA ARG A 225 -5.13 2.94 29.88
C ARG A 225 -5.03 1.58 30.58
N GLY A 226 -5.96 1.27 31.49
CA GLY A 226 -6.04 -0.02 32.16
C GLY A 226 -6.74 -1.11 31.34
N LYS A 227 -7.51 -0.72 30.32
CA LYS A 227 -8.25 -1.64 29.46
C LYS A 227 -7.41 -2.14 28.28
N ARG A 228 -7.81 -3.30 27.78
CA ARG A 228 -7.24 -3.95 26.59
C ARG A 228 -8.25 -3.82 25.46
N VAL A 229 -7.79 -3.38 24.30
CA VAL A 229 -8.60 -3.36 23.08
C VAL A 229 -8.86 -4.81 22.66
N LEU A 230 -10.10 -5.15 22.36
CA LEU A 230 -10.55 -6.48 21.98
C LEU A 230 -11.34 -6.40 20.67
N GLU A 231 -11.05 -7.28 19.73
CA GLU A 231 -11.81 -7.41 18.47
C GLU A 231 -11.79 -8.85 17.97
N ALA A 232 -12.92 -9.30 17.41
CA ALA A 232 -12.99 -10.57 16.69
C ALA A 232 -12.67 -10.36 15.20
N THR A 233 -11.42 -10.62 14.81
CA THR A 233 -11.01 -10.45 13.41
C THR A 233 -9.70 -11.17 13.09
N SER A 234 -9.64 -11.81 11.92
CA SER A 234 -8.43 -12.37 11.32
C SER A 234 -7.92 -11.55 10.12
N GLY A 235 -8.57 -10.41 9.83
CA GLY A 235 -8.38 -9.65 8.60
C GLY A 235 -7.72 -8.28 8.81
N ASN A 236 -7.98 -7.39 7.86
CA ASN A 236 -7.38 -6.06 7.81
C ASN A 236 -7.70 -5.19 9.05
N THR A 237 -8.87 -5.36 9.67
CA THR A 237 -9.22 -4.66 10.91
C THR A 237 -8.27 -5.03 12.04
N GLY A 238 -7.84 -6.29 12.13
CA GLY A 238 -6.88 -6.73 13.14
C GLY A 238 -5.51 -6.10 12.94
N ILE A 239 -5.04 -6.01 11.68
CA ILE A 239 -3.77 -5.33 11.36
C ILE A 239 -3.86 -3.85 11.70
N GLY A 240 -4.95 -3.18 11.31
CA GLY A 240 -5.17 -1.76 11.61
C GLY A 240 -5.24 -1.48 13.12
N LEU A 241 -5.97 -2.30 13.88
CA LEU A 241 -6.05 -2.17 15.34
C LEU A 241 -4.71 -2.46 16.01
N ALA A 242 -3.99 -3.49 15.58
CA ALA A 242 -2.67 -3.79 16.13
C ALA A 242 -1.71 -2.61 15.92
N MET A 243 -1.68 -2.04 14.71
CA MET A 243 -0.87 -0.87 14.38
C MET A 243 -1.26 0.36 15.22
N VAL A 244 -2.56 0.70 15.29
CA VAL A 244 -3.04 1.86 16.07
C VAL A 244 -2.78 1.66 17.57
N CYS A 245 -3.02 0.47 18.10
CA CYS A 245 -2.72 0.14 19.49
C CYS A 245 -1.23 0.25 19.80
N ALA A 246 -0.35 -0.22 18.90
CA ALA A 246 1.09 -0.07 19.07
C ALA A 246 1.50 1.41 19.13
N ALA A 247 1.02 2.22 18.20
CA ALA A 247 1.31 3.66 18.15
C ALA A 247 0.77 4.41 19.37
N LYS A 248 -0.46 4.10 19.79
CA LYS A 248 -1.14 4.74 20.93
C LYS A 248 -0.85 4.08 22.26
N ARG A 249 -0.04 3.02 22.33
CA ARG A 249 0.34 2.27 23.54
C ARG A 249 -0.84 1.65 24.29
N TYR A 250 -1.73 0.97 23.55
CA TYR A 250 -2.75 0.10 24.12
C TYR A 250 -2.36 -1.37 23.96
N ARG A 251 -2.80 -2.21 24.91
CA ARG A 251 -2.73 -3.66 24.73
C ARG A 251 -3.86 -4.08 23.78
N CYS A 252 -3.51 -4.82 22.73
CA CYS A 252 -4.45 -5.30 21.73
C CYS A 252 -4.61 -6.82 21.85
N VAL A 253 -5.85 -7.30 21.91
CA VAL A 253 -6.20 -8.72 21.88
C VAL A 253 -7.09 -8.98 20.68
N LEU A 254 -6.64 -9.83 19.77
CA LEU A 254 -7.39 -10.20 18.57
C LEU A 254 -7.87 -11.64 18.69
N VAL A 255 -9.18 -11.81 18.63
CA VAL A 255 -9.82 -13.13 18.66
C VAL A 255 -10.03 -13.61 17.23
N MET A 256 -9.58 -14.82 16.91
CA MET A 256 -9.69 -15.38 15.56
C MET A 256 -9.73 -16.91 15.58
N PRO A 257 -10.25 -17.57 14.53
CA PRO A 257 -10.16 -19.02 14.43
C PRO A 257 -8.70 -19.46 14.17
N GLU A 258 -8.36 -20.67 14.61
CA GLU A 258 -7.04 -21.28 14.36
C GLU A 258 -6.70 -21.44 12.87
N SER A 259 -7.73 -21.50 12.02
CA SER A 259 -7.61 -21.53 10.56
C SER A 259 -7.16 -20.20 9.93
N ALA A 260 -7.04 -19.13 10.72
CA ALA A 260 -6.52 -17.85 10.25
C ALA A 260 -5.06 -17.99 9.75
N SER A 261 -4.74 -17.30 8.64
CA SER A 261 -3.45 -17.44 7.97
C SER A 261 -2.28 -17.10 8.91
N VAL A 262 -1.21 -17.88 8.81
CA VAL A 262 0.00 -17.71 9.66
C VAL A 262 0.64 -16.35 9.41
N GLU A 263 0.67 -15.90 8.15
CA GLU A 263 1.26 -14.63 7.74
C GLU A 263 0.54 -13.45 8.38
N ARG A 264 -0.80 -13.48 8.45
CA ARG A 264 -1.57 -12.43 9.12
C ARG A 264 -1.34 -12.42 10.62
N ARG A 265 -1.26 -13.60 11.25
CA ARG A 265 -0.93 -13.73 12.67
C ARG A 265 0.44 -13.12 12.97
N GLN A 266 1.44 -13.41 12.15
CA GLN A 266 2.79 -12.85 12.28
C GLN A 266 2.80 -11.32 12.16
N ILE A 267 2.07 -10.74 11.20
CA ILE A 267 1.97 -9.27 11.05
C ILE A 267 1.36 -8.65 12.31
N MET A 268 0.26 -9.20 12.82
CA MET A 268 -0.41 -8.67 14.02
C MET A 268 0.47 -8.80 15.27
N GLN A 269 1.17 -9.92 15.42
CA GLN A 269 2.11 -10.15 16.54
C GLN A 269 3.34 -9.24 16.45
N ALA A 270 3.82 -8.90 15.25
CA ALA A 270 4.93 -7.96 15.07
C ALA A 270 4.58 -6.55 15.59
N TYR A 271 3.31 -6.16 15.54
CA TYR A 271 2.79 -4.95 16.19
C TYR A 271 2.51 -5.12 17.70
N GLY A 272 2.79 -6.30 18.28
CA GLY A 272 2.59 -6.59 19.70
C GLY A 272 1.15 -6.98 20.07
N ALA A 273 0.31 -7.34 19.10
CA ALA A 273 -1.02 -7.85 19.41
C ALA A 273 -0.95 -9.27 19.98
N GLU A 274 -1.74 -9.51 21.03
CA GLU A 274 -1.96 -10.84 21.58
C GLU A 274 -3.08 -11.55 20.81
N LEU A 275 -2.84 -12.80 20.42
CA LEU A 275 -3.80 -13.56 19.63
C LEU A 275 -4.51 -14.57 20.53
N LEU A 276 -5.84 -14.51 20.54
CA LEU A 276 -6.68 -15.52 21.19
C LEU A 276 -7.30 -16.39 20.10
N LEU A 277 -6.83 -17.63 20.00
CA LEU A 277 -7.32 -18.57 19.00
C LEU A 277 -8.59 -19.28 19.49
N THR A 278 -9.51 -19.50 18.56
CA THR A 278 -10.76 -20.23 18.76
C THR A 278 -10.81 -21.44 17.81
N PRO A 279 -11.58 -22.50 18.13
CA PRO A 279 -11.65 -23.69 17.28
C PRO A 279 -11.99 -23.35 15.83
N ALA A 280 -11.24 -23.91 14.87
CA ALA A 280 -11.37 -23.61 13.45
C ALA A 280 -12.79 -23.86 12.91
N GLU A 281 -13.45 -24.92 13.38
CA GLU A 281 -14.83 -25.31 13.03
C GLU A 281 -15.89 -24.26 13.38
N ARG A 282 -15.62 -23.39 14.35
CA ARG A 282 -16.55 -22.30 14.73
C ARG A 282 -16.34 -21.03 13.91
N GLY A 283 -15.29 -20.98 13.09
CA GLY A 283 -14.99 -19.88 12.18
C GLY A 283 -14.96 -18.50 12.87
N THR A 284 -15.35 -17.48 12.12
CA THR A 284 -15.44 -16.09 12.63
C THR A 284 -16.53 -15.93 13.68
N ASP A 285 -17.64 -16.66 13.55
CA ASP A 285 -18.79 -16.58 14.46
C ASP A 285 -18.38 -16.98 15.89
N GLY A 286 -17.60 -18.05 16.03
CA GLY A 286 -17.01 -18.45 17.32
C GLY A 286 -16.07 -17.41 17.93
N ALA A 287 -15.30 -16.70 17.08
CA ALA A 287 -14.44 -15.60 17.54
C ALA A 287 -15.27 -14.41 18.05
N ILE A 288 -16.35 -14.06 17.35
CA ILE A 288 -17.29 -13.00 17.74
C ILE A 288 -17.93 -13.35 19.09
N GLU A 289 -18.51 -14.54 19.22
CA GLU A 289 -19.12 -14.99 20.47
C GLU A 289 -18.15 -14.97 21.64
N LYS A 290 -16.91 -15.43 21.42
CA LYS A 290 -15.86 -15.42 22.44
C LYS A 290 -15.50 -14.00 22.87
N SER A 291 -15.42 -13.05 21.93
CA SER A 291 -15.16 -11.65 22.25
C SER A 291 -16.26 -11.03 23.12
N TYR A 292 -17.53 -11.28 22.79
CA TYR A 292 -18.66 -10.83 23.62
C TYR A 292 -18.67 -11.49 25.01
N ALA A 293 -18.37 -12.79 25.09
CA ALA A 293 -18.29 -13.48 26.38
C ALA A 293 -17.19 -12.88 27.28
N LEU A 294 -16.02 -12.54 26.72
CA LEU A 294 -14.93 -11.91 27.48
C LEU A 294 -15.31 -10.53 28.02
N VAL A 295 -16.04 -9.72 27.25
CA VAL A 295 -16.48 -8.39 27.67
C VAL A 295 -17.57 -8.48 28.73
N ARG A 296 -18.52 -9.43 28.58
CA ARG A 296 -19.54 -9.69 29.61
C ARG A 296 -18.91 -10.18 30.93
N GLN A 297 -17.91 -11.05 30.85
CA GLN A 297 -17.25 -11.60 32.04
C GLN A 297 -16.28 -10.62 32.69
N PHE A 298 -15.59 -9.78 31.90
CA PHE A 298 -14.56 -8.87 32.38
C PHE A 298 -14.73 -7.45 31.81
N PRO A 299 -15.85 -6.75 32.10
CA PRO A 299 -16.20 -5.46 31.48
C PRO A 299 -15.20 -4.33 31.80
N ASN A 300 -14.51 -4.43 32.94
CA ASN A 300 -13.47 -3.47 33.34
C ASN A 300 -12.10 -3.74 32.71
N ARG A 301 -11.91 -4.90 32.07
CA ARG A 301 -10.63 -5.32 31.47
C ARG A 301 -10.57 -5.07 29.97
N TYR A 302 -11.70 -5.15 29.28
CA TYR A 302 -11.76 -5.08 27.82
C TYR A 302 -12.57 -3.88 27.34
N PHE A 303 -12.10 -3.30 26.24
CA PHE A 303 -12.86 -2.40 25.39
C PHE A 303 -13.08 -3.13 24.06
N LEU A 304 -14.34 -3.49 23.77
CA LEU A 304 -14.69 -4.15 22.53
C LEU A 304 -14.87 -3.09 21.44
N THR A 305 -14.08 -3.15 20.38
CA THR A 305 -14.26 -2.20 19.28
C THR A 305 -15.53 -2.48 18.48
N ASP A 306 -15.91 -3.75 18.33
CA ASP A 306 -17.13 -4.22 17.66
C ASP A 306 -17.36 -3.56 16.30
N GLN A 307 -16.47 -3.85 15.35
CA GLN A 307 -16.48 -3.19 14.04
C GLN A 307 -17.82 -3.31 13.28
N TYR A 308 -18.67 -4.28 13.63
CA TYR A 308 -19.95 -4.51 12.96
C TYR A 308 -21.10 -3.64 13.49
N ASN A 309 -20.98 -3.13 14.72
CA ASN A 309 -22.05 -2.39 15.39
C ASN A 309 -21.61 -0.99 15.86
N ASN A 310 -20.31 -0.70 15.90
CA ASN A 310 -19.79 0.57 16.37
C ASN A 310 -19.97 1.70 15.34
N GLU A 311 -20.68 2.77 15.74
CA GLU A 311 -20.91 3.94 14.89
C GLU A 311 -19.63 4.61 14.42
N ALA A 312 -18.56 4.55 15.21
CA ALA A 312 -17.27 5.11 14.86
C ALA A 312 -16.68 4.50 13.57
N ASN A 313 -17.13 3.31 13.17
CA ASN A 313 -16.77 2.71 11.88
C ASN A 313 -17.31 3.55 10.70
N TRP A 314 -18.64 3.70 10.57
CA TRP A 314 -19.20 4.46 9.45
C TRP A 314 -18.87 5.95 9.55
N GLN A 315 -18.73 6.48 10.77
CA GLN A 315 -18.32 7.86 11.00
C GLN A 315 -16.92 8.16 10.44
N ALA A 316 -15.99 7.19 10.47
CA ALA A 316 -14.66 7.35 9.87
C ALA A 316 -14.76 7.69 8.37
N HIS A 317 -15.75 7.14 7.68
CA HIS A 317 -15.98 7.38 6.27
C HIS A 317 -16.77 8.66 6.02
N TYR A 318 -17.74 8.98 6.89
CA TYR A 318 -18.48 10.24 6.83
C TYR A 318 -17.56 11.45 7.03
N PHE A 319 -16.68 11.42 8.04
CA PHE A 319 -15.83 12.57 8.39
C PHE A 319 -14.55 12.68 7.55
N ALA A 320 -14.10 11.59 6.92
CA ALA A 320 -12.85 11.59 6.14
C ALA A 320 -13.05 11.12 4.69
N THR A 321 -13.42 9.86 4.48
CA THR A 321 -13.41 9.26 3.13
C THR A 321 -14.31 10.00 2.13
N ALA A 322 -15.54 10.36 2.52
CA ALA A 322 -16.47 11.08 1.65
C ALA A 322 -15.99 12.50 1.30
N PRO A 323 -15.62 13.37 2.27
CA PRO A 323 -15.00 14.67 1.97
C PRO A 323 -13.73 14.58 1.12
N GLU A 324 -12.89 13.57 1.35
CA GLU A 324 -11.68 13.37 0.55
C GLU A 324 -12.02 13.11 -0.91
N ILE A 325 -12.98 12.21 -1.20
CA ILE A 325 -13.44 11.93 -2.56
C ILE A 325 -14.01 13.21 -3.19
N TRP A 326 -14.90 13.92 -2.51
CA TRP A 326 -15.49 15.15 -3.02
C TRP A 326 -14.42 16.20 -3.39
N ARG A 327 -13.46 16.43 -2.48
CA ARG A 327 -12.37 17.38 -2.68
C ARG A 327 -11.43 16.96 -3.82
N GLN A 328 -11.03 15.69 -3.86
CA GLN A 328 -10.10 15.16 -4.87
C GLN A 328 -10.69 15.08 -6.27
N THR A 329 -12.02 15.10 -6.38
CA THR A 329 -12.74 15.14 -7.66
C THR A 329 -13.17 16.55 -8.04
N GLU A 330 -12.81 17.56 -7.24
CA GLU A 330 -13.23 18.95 -7.43
C GLU A 330 -14.76 19.08 -7.59
N GLY A 331 -15.51 18.23 -6.87
CA GLY A 331 -16.97 18.18 -6.92
C GLY A 331 -17.57 17.56 -8.20
N GLN A 332 -16.76 16.91 -9.04
CA GLN A 332 -17.24 16.30 -10.29
C GLN A 332 -17.83 14.90 -10.10
N VAL A 333 -17.56 14.22 -8.97
CA VAL A 333 -18.01 12.85 -8.73
C VAL A 333 -19.52 12.74 -8.84
N SER A 334 -19.98 11.76 -9.61
CA SER A 334 -21.39 11.51 -9.87
C SER A 334 -21.85 10.19 -9.26
N HIS A 335 -20.94 9.21 -9.18
CA HIS A 335 -21.19 7.89 -8.65
C HIS A 335 -20.04 7.46 -7.75
N VAL A 336 -20.35 6.83 -6.62
CA VAL A 336 -19.35 6.18 -5.77
C VAL A 336 -19.75 4.73 -5.58
N VAL A 337 -18.89 3.81 -6.02
CA VAL A 337 -19.11 2.36 -5.90
C VAL A 337 -18.19 1.82 -4.81
N ALA A 338 -18.74 1.11 -3.83
CA ALA A 338 -17.94 0.43 -2.81
C ALA A 338 -18.54 -0.92 -2.40
N THR A 339 -17.67 -1.83 -1.98
CA THR A 339 -18.06 -3.18 -1.59
C THR A 339 -18.50 -3.28 -0.13
N LEU A 340 -19.37 -4.24 0.14
CA LEU A 340 -19.93 -4.49 1.46
C LEU A 340 -19.13 -5.55 2.23
N GLY A 341 -18.67 -5.16 3.42
CA GLY A 341 -18.10 -6.04 4.44
C GLY A 341 -18.75 -5.74 5.79
N THR A 342 -18.11 -4.89 6.62
CA THR A 342 -18.77 -4.31 7.81
C THR A 342 -19.89 -3.32 7.45
N SER A 343 -20.02 -2.96 6.17
CA SER A 343 -20.89 -1.92 5.58
C SER A 343 -20.52 -0.46 5.88
N GLY A 344 -19.62 -0.19 6.83
CA GLY A 344 -19.33 1.17 7.29
C GLY A 344 -18.86 2.13 6.19
N THR A 345 -18.10 1.66 5.18
CA THR A 345 -17.74 2.49 4.02
C THR A 345 -18.98 3.02 3.30
N ILE A 346 -19.91 2.14 2.92
CA ILE A 346 -21.13 2.52 2.21
C ILE A 346 -22.01 3.40 3.10
N MET A 347 -22.22 3.03 4.36
CA MET A 347 -23.05 3.80 5.29
C MET A 347 -22.53 5.23 5.49
N GLY A 348 -21.22 5.39 5.70
CA GLY A 348 -20.61 6.71 5.86
C GLY A 348 -20.61 7.54 4.58
N LEU A 349 -20.39 6.91 3.42
CA LEU A 349 -20.53 7.58 2.12
C LEU A 349 -21.95 8.07 1.91
N CYS A 350 -22.96 7.21 2.06
CA CYS A 350 -24.36 7.59 1.90
C CYS A 350 -24.74 8.73 2.84
N ALA A 351 -24.44 8.60 4.14
CA ALA A 351 -24.80 9.63 5.12
C ALA A 351 -24.20 11.00 4.77
N TRP A 352 -22.98 11.05 4.26
CA TRP A 352 -22.34 12.31 3.88
C TRP A 352 -22.89 12.84 2.56
N PHE A 353 -22.94 12.02 1.51
CA PHE A 353 -23.39 12.45 0.18
C PHE A 353 -24.88 12.80 0.16
N GLN A 354 -25.76 12.04 0.81
CA GLN A 354 -27.19 12.41 0.89
C GLN A 354 -27.40 13.77 1.56
N LYS A 355 -26.61 14.09 2.58
CA LYS A 355 -26.70 15.37 3.29
C LYS A 355 -26.11 16.54 2.50
N HIS A 356 -24.96 16.33 1.86
CA HIS A 356 -24.17 17.41 1.29
C HIS A 356 -24.31 17.53 -0.22
N GLN A 357 -24.48 16.42 -0.93
CA GLN A 357 -24.47 16.31 -2.40
C GLN A 357 -25.44 15.20 -2.88
N PRO A 358 -26.76 15.37 -2.70
CA PRO A 358 -27.77 14.31 -2.91
C PRO A 358 -27.90 13.85 -4.37
N HIS A 359 -27.28 14.56 -5.32
CA HIS A 359 -27.22 14.17 -6.72
C HIS A 359 -26.21 13.02 -6.95
N VAL A 360 -25.25 12.82 -6.05
CA VAL A 360 -24.24 11.76 -6.16
C VAL A 360 -24.86 10.42 -5.76
N LYS A 361 -24.70 9.41 -6.62
CA LYS A 361 -25.23 8.06 -6.43
C LYS A 361 -24.25 7.15 -5.72
N ILE A 362 -24.69 6.50 -4.64
CA ILE A 362 -23.86 5.56 -3.88
C ILE A 362 -24.32 4.13 -4.16
N ILE A 363 -23.45 3.35 -4.78
CA ILE A 363 -23.72 1.99 -5.23
C ILE A 363 -22.95 1.01 -4.34
N ALA A 364 -23.69 0.13 -3.67
CA ALA A 364 -23.12 -0.93 -2.86
C ALA A 364 -22.90 -2.19 -3.69
N VAL A 365 -21.78 -2.87 -3.46
CA VAL A 365 -21.47 -4.15 -4.12
C VAL A 365 -21.50 -5.26 -3.08
N GLU A 366 -22.44 -6.19 -3.25
CA GLU A 366 -22.64 -7.34 -2.37
C GLU A 366 -22.27 -8.63 -3.13
N PRO A 367 -21.41 -9.50 -2.59
CA PRO A 367 -21.15 -10.79 -3.21
C PRO A 367 -22.33 -11.77 -3.02
N PRO A 368 -22.44 -12.84 -3.82
CA PRO A 368 -23.45 -13.89 -3.60
C PRO A 368 -23.21 -14.64 -2.28
N LEU A 369 -24.22 -15.39 -1.81
CA LEU A 369 -24.09 -16.23 -0.62
C LEU A 369 -23.05 -17.33 -0.87
N GLY A 370 -22.14 -17.57 0.09
CA GLY A 370 -21.09 -18.58 -0.03
C GLY A 370 -19.88 -18.16 -0.88
N HIS A 371 -19.72 -16.87 -1.16
CA HIS A 371 -18.61 -16.32 -1.91
C HIS A 371 -17.22 -16.53 -1.27
N GLY A 372 -16.18 -16.55 -2.09
CA GLY A 372 -14.77 -16.60 -1.71
C GLY A 372 -14.07 -15.24 -1.65
N ILE A 373 -14.75 -14.14 -2.01
CA ILE A 373 -14.13 -12.80 -2.02
C ILE A 373 -13.80 -12.32 -0.61
N GLN A 374 -12.52 -12.37 -0.26
CA GLN A 374 -12.05 -12.02 1.06
C GLN A 374 -12.32 -10.55 1.44
N GLY A 375 -12.84 -10.34 2.65
CA GLY A 375 -13.10 -9.02 3.22
C GLY A 375 -14.46 -8.44 2.85
N LEU A 376 -15.24 -9.17 2.03
CA LEU A 376 -16.65 -8.89 1.77
C LEU A 376 -17.55 -9.80 2.59
N LYS A 377 -18.83 -9.45 2.64
CA LYS A 377 -19.86 -10.20 3.34
C LYS A 377 -21.18 -10.13 2.58
N ASN A 378 -21.89 -11.25 2.48
CA ASN A 378 -23.30 -11.23 2.09
C ASN A 378 -24.19 -10.89 3.31
N MET A 379 -25.15 -9.98 3.14
CA MET A 379 -25.98 -9.43 4.22
C MET A 379 -27.07 -10.39 4.71
N LYS A 380 -27.21 -11.55 4.06
CA LYS A 380 -28.08 -12.67 4.49
C LYS A 380 -27.34 -13.72 5.34
N GLU A 381 -26.04 -13.56 5.57
CA GLU A 381 -25.28 -14.42 6.49
C GLU A 381 -25.69 -14.19 7.96
N SER A 382 -25.36 -15.15 8.83
CA SER A 382 -25.73 -15.19 10.26
C SER A 382 -25.47 -13.88 11.01
N TYR A 383 -24.29 -13.31 10.86
CA TYR A 383 -23.88 -12.06 11.52
C TYR A 383 -23.97 -10.84 10.57
N ARG A 384 -25.18 -10.41 10.20
CA ARG A 384 -25.38 -9.14 9.49
C ARG A 384 -24.86 -7.96 10.36
N PRO A 385 -24.06 -7.03 9.81
CA PRO A 385 -23.61 -5.85 10.55
C PRO A 385 -24.80 -5.02 11.07
N GLY A 386 -24.81 -4.65 12.35
CA GLY A 386 -25.88 -3.83 12.93
C GLY A 386 -25.89 -2.39 12.39
N ILE A 387 -24.74 -1.88 11.92
CA ILE A 387 -24.68 -0.57 11.27
C ILE A 387 -25.26 -0.56 9.84
N PHE A 388 -25.60 -1.72 9.25
CA PHE A 388 -26.06 -1.79 7.87
C PHE A 388 -27.56 -1.51 7.72
N ASP A 389 -27.90 -0.42 7.04
CA ASP A 389 -29.25 -0.14 6.55
C ASP A 389 -29.35 -0.34 5.03
N LYS A 390 -30.19 -1.30 4.60
CA LYS A 390 -30.38 -1.64 3.19
C LYS A 390 -31.11 -0.55 2.38
N SER A 391 -31.80 0.38 3.05
CA SER A 391 -32.60 1.42 2.41
C SER A 391 -31.79 2.66 2.01
N VAL A 392 -30.54 2.72 2.48
CA VAL A 392 -29.69 3.91 2.37
C VAL A 392 -28.89 3.99 1.05
N PRO A 393 -28.33 2.89 0.48
CA PRO A 393 -27.67 2.96 -0.83
C PRO A 393 -28.67 3.16 -1.98
N ASP A 394 -28.27 3.90 -3.03
CA ASP A 394 -29.11 4.09 -4.22
C ASP A 394 -29.33 2.79 -5.00
N ALA A 395 -28.34 1.89 -4.97
CA ALA A 395 -28.47 0.54 -5.50
C ALA A 395 -27.54 -0.43 -4.77
N ILE A 396 -27.93 -1.71 -4.77
CA ILE A 396 -27.09 -2.83 -4.35
C ILE A 396 -26.96 -3.76 -5.55
N VAL A 397 -25.73 -3.93 -6.04
CA VAL A 397 -25.41 -4.79 -7.19
C VAL A 397 -24.60 -5.99 -6.73
N THR A 398 -24.70 -7.08 -7.48
CA THR A 398 -24.01 -8.33 -7.17
C THR A 398 -22.83 -8.57 -8.09
N VAL A 399 -21.73 -9.09 -7.54
CA VAL A 399 -20.56 -9.54 -8.30
C VAL A 399 -20.08 -10.89 -7.80
N ASP A 400 -19.90 -11.81 -8.73
CA ASP A 400 -19.44 -13.17 -8.46
C ASP A 400 -17.91 -13.24 -8.34
N ASP A 401 -17.43 -14.31 -7.69
CA ASP A 401 -16.02 -14.56 -7.41
C ASP A 401 -15.14 -14.50 -8.67
N GLU A 402 -15.55 -15.16 -9.76
CA GLU A 402 -14.77 -15.24 -10.98
C GLU A 402 -14.51 -13.84 -11.58
N GLN A 403 -15.56 -13.01 -11.63
CA GLN A 403 -15.48 -11.65 -12.14
C GLN A 403 -14.59 -10.78 -11.24
N ALA A 404 -14.75 -10.89 -9.92
CA ALA A 404 -13.92 -10.17 -8.96
C ALA A 404 -12.44 -10.54 -9.10
N PHE A 405 -12.14 -11.84 -9.20
CA PHE A 405 -10.76 -12.33 -9.25
C PHE A 405 -10.09 -11.99 -10.56
N GLU A 406 -10.80 -12.14 -11.68
CA GLU A 406 -10.27 -11.77 -12.99
C GLU A 406 -10.03 -10.25 -13.10
N THR A 407 -10.97 -9.44 -12.64
CA THR A 407 -10.82 -7.98 -12.65
C THR A 407 -9.66 -7.52 -11.76
N ALA A 408 -9.43 -8.15 -10.61
CA ALA A 408 -8.25 -7.89 -9.78
C ALA A 408 -6.93 -8.23 -10.51
N ARG A 409 -6.88 -9.36 -11.24
CA ARG A 409 -5.72 -9.71 -12.08
C ARG A 409 -5.51 -8.71 -13.20
N GLN A 410 -6.59 -8.21 -13.81
CA GLN A 410 -6.53 -7.20 -14.87
C GLN A 410 -6.06 -5.84 -14.35
N LEU A 411 -6.49 -5.42 -13.15
CA LEU A 411 -5.97 -4.23 -12.48
C LEU A 411 -4.44 -4.27 -12.34
N ALA A 412 -3.89 -5.43 -11.96
CA ALA A 412 -2.45 -5.61 -11.88
C ALA A 412 -1.78 -5.58 -13.27
N LYS A 413 -2.32 -6.32 -14.25
CA LYS A 413 -1.72 -6.48 -15.59
C LYS A 413 -1.81 -5.21 -16.44
N ALA A 414 -2.94 -4.51 -16.40
CA ALA A 414 -3.24 -3.40 -17.29
C ALA A 414 -2.99 -2.03 -16.64
N GLU A 415 -3.38 -1.85 -15.38
CA GLU A 415 -3.25 -0.56 -14.67
C GLU A 415 -2.00 -0.49 -13.79
N GLY A 416 -1.31 -1.62 -13.56
CA GLY A 416 -0.17 -1.68 -12.64
C GLY A 416 -0.58 -1.55 -11.18
N LEU A 417 -1.85 -1.81 -10.86
CA LEU A 417 -2.41 -1.72 -9.51
C LEU A 417 -2.52 -3.12 -8.90
N LEU A 418 -1.58 -3.46 -8.02
CA LEU A 418 -1.60 -4.72 -7.28
C LEU A 418 -2.54 -4.58 -6.06
N VAL A 419 -3.77 -5.06 -6.21
CA VAL A 419 -4.85 -4.89 -5.23
C VAL A 419 -5.55 -6.22 -4.91
N GLY A 420 -6.38 -6.22 -3.86
CA GLY A 420 -7.12 -7.39 -3.42
C GLY A 420 -8.34 -7.72 -4.29
N MET A 421 -8.90 -8.91 -4.09
CA MET A 421 -10.08 -9.42 -4.81
C MET A 421 -11.31 -8.53 -4.60
N SER A 422 -11.47 -7.92 -3.42
CA SER A 422 -12.55 -6.96 -3.15
C SER A 422 -12.44 -5.67 -3.97
N SER A 423 -11.22 -5.23 -4.32
CA SER A 423 -11.03 -4.12 -5.28
C SER A 423 -11.41 -4.54 -6.70
N GLY A 424 -11.14 -5.79 -7.06
CA GLY A 424 -11.62 -6.38 -8.31
C GLY A 424 -13.14 -6.42 -8.37
N ALA A 425 -13.82 -6.83 -7.29
CA ALA A 425 -15.28 -6.81 -7.20
C ALA A 425 -15.85 -5.39 -7.36
N ALA A 426 -15.27 -4.40 -6.69
CA ALA A 426 -15.68 -3.00 -6.81
C ALA A 426 -15.57 -2.50 -8.26
N LEU A 427 -14.44 -2.76 -8.93
CA LEU A 427 -14.26 -2.33 -10.32
C LEU A 427 -15.15 -3.12 -11.30
N ALA A 428 -15.33 -4.42 -11.11
CA ALA A 428 -16.19 -5.24 -11.95
C ALA A 428 -17.64 -4.70 -11.93
N ALA A 429 -18.18 -4.44 -10.73
CA ALA A 429 -19.46 -3.79 -10.55
C ALA A 429 -19.51 -2.41 -11.21
N THR A 430 -18.46 -1.60 -11.03
CA THR A 430 -18.40 -0.25 -11.61
C THR A 430 -18.45 -0.30 -13.14
N LEU A 431 -17.65 -1.18 -13.75
CA LEU A 431 -17.61 -1.35 -15.20
C LEU A 431 -18.94 -1.86 -15.75
N ASP A 432 -19.62 -2.75 -15.04
CA ASP A 432 -20.92 -3.25 -15.47
C ASP A 432 -22.03 -2.20 -15.34
N TYR A 433 -22.10 -1.54 -14.18
CA TYR A 433 -23.07 -0.48 -13.90
C TYR A 433 -22.91 0.69 -14.88
N ALA A 434 -21.67 1.11 -15.15
CA ALA A 434 -21.39 2.26 -15.99
C ALA A 434 -21.72 2.05 -17.48
N LYS A 435 -21.93 0.80 -17.96
CA LYS A 435 -22.33 0.55 -19.36
C LYS A 435 -23.65 1.23 -19.73
N ASN A 436 -24.50 1.46 -18.73
CA ASN A 436 -25.81 2.07 -18.91
C ASN A 436 -25.80 3.60 -18.71
N LEU A 437 -24.62 4.22 -18.57
CA LEU A 437 -24.48 5.66 -18.38
C LEU A 437 -24.02 6.33 -19.68
N GLU A 438 -24.64 7.46 -20.02
CA GLU A 438 -24.19 8.32 -21.13
C GLU A 438 -22.96 9.15 -20.73
N SER A 439 -22.88 9.55 -19.45
CA SER A 439 -21.73 10.25 -18.87
C SER A 439 -21.62 9.95 -17.38
N GLY A 440 -20.41 10.11 -16.83
CA GLY A 440 -20.16 9.87 -15.41
C GLY A 440 -18.74 10.16 -14.97
N PHE A 441 -18.58 10.32 -13.67
CA PHE A 441 -17.33 10.49 -12.94
C PHE A 441 -17.35 9.66 -11.66
#